data_AF-A0A2E1FPJ7-F1
#
_entry.id   AF-A0A2E1FPJ7-F1
#
_cell.length_a   1.000
_cell.length_b   1.000
_cell.length_c   1.000
_cell.angle_alpha   90.00
_cell.angle_beta   90.00
_cell.angle_gamma   90.00
#
_symmetry.space_group_name_H-M   'P 1'
#
loop_
_entity.id
_entity.type
_entity.pdbx_description
1 polymer ?
#
loop_
_entity_poly.entity_id
_entity_poly.type
_entity_poly.pdbx_seq_one_letter_code
_entity_poly.pdbx_strand_id
1 'polypeptide(L)'
;MVCGGAPDWPEDGVATKDWVIEALEWRLDRGVEDCEDYMPAIDAWTLEWIANSAEVRVEIDTDKWPVFTYEPLLQGPLIQIIALESLHGKAFNANKAFRKLKKVARKSDGIWNDALKQKFQETKDIE
;
A
#
# COMPACT_ATOMS: atom_id res chain seq x y z
N MET A 1 14.52 -6.93 -12.77
CA MET A 1 13.88 -5.61 -12.86
C MET A 1 14.71 -4.68 -11.99
N VAL A 2 15.20 -3.56 -12.51
CA VAL A 2 16.00 -2.62 -11.69
C VAL A 2 15.01 -1.79 -10.89
N CYS A 3 15.24 -1.60 -9.59
CA CYS A 3 14.44 -0.76 -8.69
C CYS A 3 14.56 0.74 -9.00
N GLY A 4 14.61 1.08 -10.28
CA GLY A 4 14.83 2.43 -10.79
C GLY A 4 13.75 3.40 -10.32
N GLY A 5 14.19 4.62 -10.03
CA GLY A 5 13.35 5.69 -9.52
C GLY A 5 12.94 5.55 -8.06
N ALA A 6 13.54 4.61 -7.30
CA ALA A 6 13.35 4.58 -5.84
C ALA A 6 13.84 5.91 -5.26
N PRO A 7 13.15 6.43 -4.22
CA PRO A 7 13.63 7.62 -3.54
C PRO A 7 15.01 7.35 -2.95
N ASP A 8 15.83 8.39 -2.85
CA ASP A 8 17.03 8.33 -2.02
C ASP A 8 16.65 8.05 -0.57
N TRP A 9 17.53 7.42 0.19
CA TRP A 9 17.31 7.24 1.62
C TRP A 9 17.21 8.60 2.31
N PRO A 10 16.33 8.75 3.31
CA PRO A 10 16.11 10.04 3.94
C PRO A 10 17.36 10.48 4.71
N GLU A 11 17.62 11.78 4.70
CA GLU A 11 18.74 12.39 5.40
C GLU A 11 18.69 12.08 6.91
N ASP A 12 19.86 11.82 7.49
CA ASP A 12 20.05 11.45 8.90
C ASP A 12 19.22 10.25 9.39
N GLY A 13 18.66 9.48 8.46
CA GLY A 13 17.80 8.34 8.77
C GLY A 13 16.45 8.71 9.37
N VAL A 14 15.92 9.90 9.04
CA VAL A 14 14.62 10.37 9.55
C VAL A 14 13.62 10.53 8.41
N ALA A 15 12.59 9.68 8.37
CA ALA A 15 11.51 9.79 7.40
C ALA A 15 10.74 11.11 7.57
N THR A 16 10.90 12.04 6.64
CA THR A 16 10.09 13.26 6.58
C THR A 16 8.77 12.99 5.86
N LYS A 17 7.78 13.87 6.02
CA LYS A 17 6.51 13.79 5.30
C LYS A 17 6.71 13.71 3.78
N ASP A 18 7.58 14.56 3.24
CA ASP A 18 7.82 14.64 1.80
C ASP A 18 8.48 13.36 1.28
N TRP A 19 9.45 12.82 2.03
CA TRP A 19 10.05 11.52 1.73
C TRP A 19 9.02 10.39 1.75
N VAL A 20 8.13 10.37 2.74
CA VAL A 20 7.06 9.36 2.83
C VAL A 20 6.12 9.44 1.64
N ILE A 21 5.74 10.64 1.19
CA ILE A 21 4.90 10.81 -0.01
C ILE A 21 5.59 10.20 -1.23
N GLU A 22 6.85 10.57 -1.48
CA GLU A 22 7.63 10.05 -2.61
C GLU A 22 7.79 8.52 -2.55
N ALA A 23 8.14 7.99 -1.37
CA ALA A 23 8.31 6.57 -1.14
C ALA A 23 7.00 5.78 -1.35
N LEU A 24 5.87 6.30 -0.88
CA LEU A 24 4.56 5.70 -1.09
C LEU A 24 4.14 5.72 -2.56
N GLU A 25 4.38 6.83 -3.27
CA GLU A 25 4.10 6.92 -4.71
C GLU A 25 4.91 5.90 -5.51
N TRP A 26 6.19 5.75 -5.17
CA TRP A 26 7.06 4.73 -5.77
C TRP A 26 6.60 3.31 -5.43
N ARG A 27 6.31 3.04 -4.16
CA ARG A 27 5.93 1.72 -3.64
C ARG A 27 4.61 1.21 -4.23
N LEU A 28 3.63 2.09 -4.38
CA LEU A 28 2.28 1.74 -4.82
C LEU A 28 2.14 1.59 -6.33
N ASP A 29 3.17 1.93 -7.12
CA ASP A 29 3.23 1.56 -8.53
C ASP A 29 3.86 0.18 -8.77
N ARG A 30 4.20 -0.59 -7.73
CA ARG A 30 4.84 -1.91 -7.84
C ARG A 30 4.02 -3.00 -7.15
N GLY A 31 4.26 -4.25 -7.54
CA GLY A 31 3.81 -5.44 -6.83
C GLY A 31 4.54 -5.61 -5.50
N VAL A 32 4.02 -6.41 -4.57
CA VAL A 32 4.62 -6.58 -3.22
C VAL A 32 6.03 -7.18 -3.23
N GLU A 33 6.43 -7.86 -4.31
CA GLU A 33 7.70 -8.58 -4.44
C GLU A 33 8.63 -8.01 -5.54
N ASP A 34 8.28 -6.90 -6.19
CA ASP A 34 9.02 -6.41 -7.39
C ASP A 34 10.47 -5.96 -7.09
N CYS A 35 10.80 -5.63 -5.84
CA CYS A 35 12.05 -5.03 -5.40
C CYS A 35 12.46 -5.48 -3.99
N GLU A 36 12.86 -6.74 -3.87
CA GLU A 36 13.19 -7.41 -2.59
C GLU A 36 14.22 -6.64 -1.73
N ASP A 37 15.19 -5.96 -2.35
CA ASP A 37 16.25 -5.23 -1.62
C ASP A 37 15.77 -3.91 -1.00
N TYR A 38 14.74 -3.26 -1.57
CA TYR A 38 14.30 -1.91 -1.17
C TYR A 38 12.93 -1.90 -0.49
N MET A 39 12.01 -2.75 -0.95
CA MET A 39 10.61 -2.72 -0.51
C MET A 39 10.43 -2.99 0.97
N PRO A 40 11.12 -3.96 1.61
CA PRO A 40 10.96 -4.20 3.03
C PRO A 40 11.33 -2.97 3.88
N ALA A 41 12.40 -2.25 3.49
CA ALA A 41 12.82 -1.04 4.18
C ALA A 41 11.84 0.11 3.95
N ILE A 42 11.40 0.34 2.71
CA ILE A 42 10.40 1.37 2.39
C ILE A 42 9.06 1.07 3.10
N ASP A 43 8.60 -0.17 3.11
CA ASP A 43 7.38 -0.57 3.80
C ASP A 43 7.51 -0.34 5.31
N ALA A 44 8.61 -0.77 5.93
CA ALA A 44 8.83 -0.58 7.35
C ALA A 44 8.81 0.92 7.73
N TRP A 45 9.57 1.75 7.00
CA TRP A 45 9.71 3.17 7.32
C TRP A 45 8.42 3.95 7.09
N THR A 46 7.73 3.69 5.98
CA THR A 46 6.45 4.36 5.71
C THR A 46 5.36 3.93 6.69
N LEU A 47 5.28 2.64 7.04
CA LEU A 47 4.31 2.15 8.02
C LEU A 47 4.60 2.68 9.44
N GLU A 48 5.88 2.73 9.84
CA GLU A 48 6.28 3.31 11.12
C GLU A 48 5.93 4.80 11.19
N TRP A 49 6.22 5.56 10.14
CA TRP A 49 5.87 6.98 10.08
C TRP A 49 4.36 7.19 10.17
N ILE A 50 3.57 6.41 9.42
CA ILE A 50 2.11 6.46 9.46
C ILE A 50 1.59 6.15 10.86
N ALA A 51 2.13 5.11 11.52
CA ALA A 51 1.71 4.70 12.86
C ALA A 51 1.96 5.75 13.94
N ASN A 52 3.00 6.59 13.76
CA ASN A 52 3.38 7.64 14.70
C ASN A 52 2.91 9.05 14.26
N SER A 53 2.22 9.16 13.12
CA SER A 53 1.79 10.44 12.58
C SER A 53 0.58 10.99 13.34
N ALA A 54 0.65 12.27 13.72
CA ALA A 54 -0.53 13.01 14.19
C ALA A 54 -1.40 13.54 13.03
N GLU A 55 -0.90 13.50 11.80
CA GLU A 55 -1.54 14.08 10.61
C GLU A 55 -2.37 13.06 9.83
N VAL A 56 -1.98 11.78 9.90
CA VAL A 56 -2.61 10.70 9.14
C VAL A 56 -3.21 9.70 10.09
N ARG A 57 -4.50 9.43 9.92
CA ARG A 57 -5.21 8.37 10.65
C ARG A 57 -5.82 7.41 9.63
N VAL A 58 -5.40 6.15 9.69
CA VAL A 58 -5.92 5.08 8.83
C VAL A 58 -6.81 4.18 9.68
N GLU A 59 -8.09 4.10 9.30
CA GLU A 59 -9.05 3.18 9.92
C GLU A 59 -9.53 2.20 8.86
N ILE A 60 -9.37 0.91 9.14
CA ILE A 60 -9.76 -0.18 8.24
C ILE A 60 -10.69 -1.10 9.00
N ASP A 61 -11.91 -1.21 8.49
CA ASP A 61 -12.85 -2.25 8.89
C ASP A 61 -12.55 -3.51 8.08
N THR A 62 -11.78 -4.44 8.65
CA THR A 62 -11.27 -5.63 7.94
C THR A 62 -12.36 -6.52 7.39
N ASP A 63 -13.57 -6.49 7.97
CA ASP A 63 -14.72 -7.28 7.50
C ASP A 63 -15.17 -6.84 6.10
N LYS A 64 -14.88 -5.60 5.71
CA LYS A 64 -15.12 -5.08 4.35
C LYS A 64 -14.04 -5.49 3.35
N TRP A 65 -12.98 -6.16 3.78
CA TRP A 65 -11.83 -6.51 2.94
C TRP A 65 -11.51 -8.02 3.01
N PRO A 66 -12.40 -8.91 2.54
CA PRO A 66 -12.18 -10.36 2.55
C PRO A 66 -10.94 -10.81 1.77
N VAL A 67 -10.39 -9.96 0.88
CA VAL A 67 -9.07 -10.17 0.27
C VAL A 67 -7.98 -10.51 1.28
N PHE A 68 -8.02 -9.96 2.49
CA PHE A 68 -7.00 -10.21 3.52
C PHE A 68 -7.08 -11.58 4.17
N THR A 69 -8.21 -12.28 4.03
CA THR A 69 -8.33 -13.68 4.48
C THR A 69 -7.53 -14.64 3.59
N TYR A 70 -7.29 -14.25 2.34
CA TYR A 70 -6.53 -15.03 1.38
C TYR A 70 -5.09 -14.53 1.23
N GLU A 71 -4.92 -13.21 1.14
CA GLU A 71 -3.60 -12.60 1.00
C GLU A 71 -3.39 -11.48 2.04
N PRO A 72 -2.86 -11.81 3.23
CA PRO A 72 -2.59 -10.84 4.29
C PRO A 72 -1.57 -9.76 3.91
N LEU A 73 -0.65 -10.03 2.97
CA LEU A 73 0.37 -9.07 2.56
C LEU A 73 -0.21 -7.82 1.89
N LEU A 74 -1.46 -7.86 1.44
CA LEU A 74 -2.16 -6.71 0.87
C LEU A 74 -2.63 -5.68 1.92
N GLN A 75 -2.56 -5.99 3.21
CA GLN A 75 -2.95 -5.03 4.27
C GLN A 75 -2.04 -3.79 4.29
N GLY A 76 -0.71 -3.99 4.23
CA GLY A 76 0.27 -2.91 4.18
C GLY A 76 0.01 -1.95 3.01
N PRO A 77 -0.08 -2.46 1.77
CA PRO A 77 -0.48 -1.66 0.61
C PRO A 77 -1.80 -0.90 0.79
N LEU A 78 -2.84 -1.49 1.41
CA LEU A 78 -4.09 -0.75 1.67
C LEU A 78 -3.85 0.44 2.62
N ILE A 79 -3.14 0.21 3.73
CA ILE A 79 -2.80 1.27 4.70
C ILE A 79 -2.06 2.41 3.99
N GLN A 80 -1.03 2.05 3.23
CA GLN A 80 -0.21 2.96 2.44
C GLN A 80 -1.03 3.74 1.38
N ILE A 81 -1.98 3.09 0.70
CA ILE A 81 -2.89 3.76 -0.25
C ILE A 81 -3.73 4.81 0.46
N ILE A 82 -4.35 4.46 1.61
CA ILE A 82 -5.21 5.39 2.36
C ILE A 82 -4.39 6.56 2.89
N ALA A 83 -3.21 6.28 3.46
CA ALA A 83 -2.30 7.29 3.95
C ALA A 83 -1.88 8.28 2.85
N LEU A 84 -1.49 7.78 1.67
CA LEU A 84 -1.09 8.64 0.55
C LEU A 84 -2.24 9.54 0.07
N GLU A 85 -3.49 9.08 0.13
CA GLU A 85 -4.63 9.93 -0.22
C GLU A 85 -4.87 11.02 0.83
N SER A 86 -4.78 10.66 2.11
CA SER A 86 -4.86 11.61 3.22
C SER A 86 -3.77 12.68 3.14
N LEU A 87 -2.52 12.29 2.85
CA LEU A 87 -1.38 13.21 2.69
C LEU A 87 -1.59 14.20 1.53
N HIS A 88 -2.33 13.80 0.51
CA HIS A 88 -2.76 14.65 -0.59
C HIS A 88 -4.03 15.47 -0.30
N GLY A 89 -4.52 15.47 0.95
CA GLY A 89 -5.73 16.20 1.36
C GLY A 89 -7.02 15.63 0.77
N LYS A 90 -7.02 14.36 0.34
CA LYS A 90 -8.19 13.70 -0.27
C LYS A 90 -8.96 12.93 0.79
N ALA A 91 -10.29 13.04 0.75
CA ALA A 91 -11.16 12.19 1.56
C ALA A 91 -11.03 10.72 1.13
N PHE A 92 -11.18 9.81 2.09
CA PHE A 92 -11.13 8.38 1.83
C PHE A 92 -12.21 7.96 0.81
N ASN A 93 -11.78 7.18 -0.18
CA ASN A 93 -12.66 6.62 -1.21
C ASN A 93 -12.37 5.12 -1.37
N ALA A 94 -13.26 4.30 -0.82
CA ALA A 94 -13.11 2.84 -0.76
C ALA A 94 -12.93 2.22 -2.17
N ASN A 95 -13.81 2.60 -3.11
CA ASN A 95 -13.73 2.19 -4.52
C ASN A 95 -12.37 2.50 -5.18
N LYS A 96 -11.80 3.66 -4.88
CA LYS A 96 -10.50 4.07 -5.44
C LYS A 96 -9.35 3.30 -4.77
N ALA A 97 -9.40 3.12 -3.46
CA ALA A 97 -8.45 2.30 -2.72
C ALA A 97 -8.47 0.84 -3.21
N PHE A 98 -9.67 0.27 -3.40
CA PHE A 98 -9.89 -1.05 -3.98
C PHE A 98 -9.22 -1.20 -5.36
N ARG A 99 -9.44 -0.25 -6.28
CA ARG A 99 -8.83 -0.30 -7.63
C ARG A 99 -7.30 -0.26 -7.56
N LYS A 100 -6.74 0.57 -6.70
CA LYS A 100 -5.28 0.66 -6.49
C LYS A 100 -4.73 -0.63 -5.88
N LEU A 101 -5.39 -1.17 -4.86
CA LEU A 101 -5.00 -2.42 -4.22
C LEU A 101 -5.01 -3.58 -5.22
N LYS A 102 -6.05 -3.67 -6.04
CA LYS A 102 -6.13 -4.66 -7.13
C LYS A 102 -5.01 -4.48 -8.16
N LYS A 103 -4.58 -3.25 -8.44
CA LYS A 103 -3.44 -2.98 -9.33
C LYS A 103 -2.12 -3.48 -8.71
N VAL A 104 -1.89 -3.24 -7.42
CA VAL A 104 -0.73 -3.78 -6.68
C VAL A 104 -0.73 -5.31 -6.74
N ALA A 105 -1.84 -5.94 -6.37
CA ALA A 105 -1.98 -7.41 -6.40
C ALA A 105 -1.69 -8.00 -7.79
N ARG A 106 -2.17 -7.36 -8.86
CA ARG A 106 -1.92 -7.80 -10.25
C ARG A 106 -0.48 -7.67 -10.72
N LYS A 107 0.28 -6.73 -10.14
CA LYS A 107 1.70 -6.52 -10.43
C LYS A 107 2.58 -7.45 -9.60
N SER A 108 2.07 -7.96 -8.49
CA SER A 108 2.79 -8.82 -7.58
C SER A 108 2.94 -10.21 -8.21
N ASP A 109 4.18 -10.67 -8.28
CA ASP A 109 4.46 -12.02 -8.76
C ASP A 109 3.89 -13.07 -7.78
N GLY A 110 3.58 -14.26 -8.29
CA GLY A 110 3.16 -15.41 -7.47
C GLY A 110 1.77 -15.34 -6.81
N ILE A 111 1.20 -14.16 -6.53
CA ILE A 111 -0.05 -14.06 -5.73
C ILE A 111 -1.31 -13.86 -6.57
N TRP A 112 -1.22 -13.38 -7.81
CA TRP A 112 -2.39 -13.10 -8.65
C TRP A 112 -2.97 -14.37 -9.31
N ASN A 113 -3.83 -15.07 -8.58
CA ASN A 113 -4.50 -16.29 -9.03
C ASN A 113 -6.04 -16.18 -8.97
N ASP A 114 -6.75 -17.24 -9.37
CA ASP A 114 -8.22 -17.22 -9.45
C ASP A 114 -8.90 -17.11 -8.07
N ALA A 115 -8.29 -17.67 -7.02
CA ALA A 115 -8.81 -17.53 -5.66
C ALA A 115 -8.70 -16.07 -5.17
N LEU A 116 -7.57 -15.41 -5.40
CA LEU A 116 -7.43 -13.98 -5.09
C LEU A 116 -8.39 -13.11 -5.91
N LYS A 117 -8.57 -13.42 -7.20
CA LYS A 117 -9.57 -12.74 -8.06
C LYS A 117 -10.98 -12.84 -7.47
N GLN A 118 -11.36 -14.02 -6.99
CA GLN A 118 -12.66 -14.25 -6.35
C GLN A 118 -12.80 -13.40 -5.08
N LYS A 119 -11.76 -13.34 -4.23
CA LYS A 119 -11.80 -12.48 -3.04
C LYS A 119 -11.91 -10.99 -3.37
N PHE A 120 -11.24 -10.52 -4.41
CA PHE A 120 -11.46 -9.14 -4.90
C PHE A 120 -12.90 -8.92 -5.40
N GLN A 121 -13.55 -9.94 -5.96
CA GLN A 121 -14.96 -9.83 -6.34
C GLN A 121 -15.87 -9.77 -5.10
N GLU A 122 -15.64 -10.62 -4.10
CA GLU A 122 -16.36 -10.58 -2.82
C GLU A 122 -16.24 -9.22 -2.13
N THR A 123 -15.03 -8.64 -2.07
CA THR A 123 -14.82 -7.28 -1.51
C THR A 123 -15.64 -6.22 -2.24
N LYS A 124 -15.70 -6.28 -3.58
CA LYS A 124 -16.45 -5.32 -4.38
C LYS A 124 -17.96 -5.38 -4.10
N ASP A 125 -18.48 -6.55 -3.76
CA ASP A 125 -19.90 -6.76 -3.53
C ASP A 125 -20.35 -6.34 -2.11
N ILE A 126 -19.39 -6.01 -1.22
CA ILE A 126 -19.62 -5.47 0.14
C ILE A 126 -19.65 -3.93 0.17
N GLU A 127 -18.96 -3.26 -0.76
CA GLU A 127 -18.91 -1.79 -0.88
C GLU A 127 -20.11 -1.19 -1.62
#